data_AF-A0AAV5TXW5-F1
#
_entry.id   AF-A0AAV5TXW5-F1
#
_cell.length_a   1.000
_cell.length_b   1.000
_cell.length_c   1.000
_cell.angle_alpha   90.00
_cell.angle_beta   90.00
_cell.angle_gamma   90.00
#
_symmetry.space_group_name_H-M   'P 1'
#
loop_
_entity.id
_entity.type
_entity.pdbx_description
1 polymer ?
#
loop_
_entity_poly.entity_id
_entity_poly.type
_entity_poly.pdbx_seq_one_letter_code
_entity_poly.pdbx_strand_id
1 'polypeptide(L)'
;TLLSGPLQFEHAVAGDCVGNYTYRTYSCIDVVVTFKASFWTTFGRFFLPSAFLVVFSFLHMWLHASWLVPRSFSAVIPFCIFALIFLFSNPKPHESCWLIFCLIITFFSLIEFFIVLCCGVRRETRLPTYTEDAAHKAQQITKLPGDATNTSCTAALSPLDAIGRILFPLVSIIFIILFAFLF
;
A
#
# COMPACT_ATOMS: atom_id res chain seq x y z
N THR A 1 36.46 -6.83 -10.08
CA THR A 1 36.04 -7.63 -8.90
C THR A 1 34.62 -8.14 -9.12
N LEU A 2 34.51 -9.32 -9.76
CA LEU A 2 33.22 -9.97 -10.08
C LEU A 2 32.48 -10.55 -8.85
N LEU A 3 33.10 -10.49 -7.66
CA LEU A 3 32.58 -11.05 -6.40
C LEU A 3 31.91 -10.03 -5.46
N SER A 4 31.76 -8.76 -5.88
CA SER A 4 31.16 -7.71 -5.04
C SER A 4 29.69 -7.44 -5.43
N GLY A 5 28.93 -8.49 -5.74
CA GLY A 5 27.50 -8.41 -6.04
C GLY A 5 26.63 -8.89 -4.87
N PRO A 6 25.29 -8.66 -4.91
CA PRO A 6 24.34 -9.15 -3.89
C PRO A 6 24.17 -10.69 -3.86
N LEU A 7 24.86 -11.39 -4.78
CA LEU A 7 24.88 -12.84 -4.89
C LEU A 7 26.23 -13.34 -4.35
N GLN A 8 26.19 -14.12 -3.28
CA GLN A 8 27.37 -14.77 -2.71
C GLN A 8 27.60 -16.09 -3.42
N PHE A 9 28.82 -16.33 -3.87
CA PHE A 9 29.21 -17.62 -4.43
C PHE A 9 29.14 -18.70 -3.35
N GLU A 10 28.50 -19.83 -3.64
CA GLU A 10 28.40 -20.96 -2.70
C GLU A 10 29.32 -22.10 -3.13
N HIS A 11 29.14 -22.62 -4.36
CA HIS A 11 30.00 -23.66 -4.92
C HIS A 11 29.85 -23.73 -6.44
N ALA A 12 30.82 -24.35 -7.12
CA ALA A 12 30.74 -24.70 -8.53
C ALA A 12 31.09 -26.17 -8.73
N VAL A 13 30.32 -26.87 -9.56
CA VAL A 13 30.54 -28.27 -9.92
C VAL A 13 30.66 -28.34 -11.43
N ALA A 14 31.76 -28.92 -11.92
CA ALA A 14 31.92 -29.27 -13.33
C ALA A 14 31.47 -30.73 -13.51
N GLY A 15 30.60 -30.96 -14.49
CA GLY A 15 30.15 -32.28 -14.92
C GLY A 15 30.34 -32.45 -16.42
N ASP A 16 30.43 -33.70 -16.87
CA ASP A 16 30.42 -34.00 -18.30
C ASP A 16 28.97 -34.19 -18.77
N CYS A 17 28.65 -33.66 -19.94
CA CYS A 17 27.36 -33.83 -20.61
C CYS A 17 27.54 -34.37 -22.03
N VAL A 18 26.48 -34.97 -22.58
CA VAL A 18 26.47 -35.42 -23.98
C VAL A 18 25.25 -34.82 -24.67
N GLY A 19 25.50 -33.92 -25.62
CA GLY A 19 24.46 -33.31 -26.44
C GLY A 19 24.17 -34.20 -27.65
N ASN A 20 22.93 -34.68 -27.76
CA ASN A 20 22.51 -35.48 -28.90
C ASN A 20 21.78 -34.60 -29.92
N TYR A 21 22.39 -34.38 -31.08
CA TYR A 21 21.82 -33.58 -32.17
C TYR A 21 21.48 -34.48 -33.35
N THR A 22 20.58 -34.01 -34.21
CA THR A 22 20.03 -34.76 -35.36
C THR A 22 21.07 -35.41 -36.27
N TYR A 23 22.30 -34.93 -36.29
CA TYR A 23 23.39 -35.47 -37.12
C TYR A 23 24.41 -36.31 -36.33
N ARG A 24 24.73 -35.95 -35.07
CA ARG A 24 25.74 -36.63 -34.22
C ARG A 24 25.59 -36.28 -32.74
N THR A 25 26.22 -37.10 -31.90
CA THR A 25 26.50 -36.81 -30.49
C THR A 25 27.81 -36.04 -30.33
N TYR A 26 27.81 -35.04 -29.45
CA TYR A 26 29.01 -34.29 -29.07
C TYR A 26 29.18 -34.33 -27.54
N SER A 27 30.43 -34.46 -27.10
CA SER A 27 30.78 -34.31 -25.69
C SER A 27 30.78 -32.82 -25.32
N CYS A 28 30.16 -32.49 -24.20
CA CYS A 28 30.14 -31.15 -23.63
C CYS A 28 30.57 -31.20 -22.16
N ILE A 29 31.03 -30.07 -21.65
CA ILE A 29 31.32 -29.88 -20.23
C ILE A 29 30.27 -28.93 -19.70
N ASP A 30 29.50 -29.38 -18.72
CA ASP A 30 28.52 -28.57 -18.00
C ASP A 30 29.18 -28.03 -16.72
N VAL A 31 28.98 -26.75 -16.43
CA VAL A 31 29.52 -26.12 -15.23
C VAL A 31 28.37 -25.45 -14.51
N VAL A 32 27.93 -26.08 -13.41
CA VAL A 32 26.87 -25.56 -12.57
C VAL A 32 27.50 -24.70 -11.48
N VAL A 33 27.25 -23.39 -11.56
CA VAL A 33 27.72 -22.42 -10.58
C VAL A 33 26.55 -22.00 -9.70
N THR A 34 26.59 -22.38 -8.43
CA THR A 34 25.54 -22.09 -7.45
C THR A 34 25.88 -20.79 -6.72
N PHE A 35 24.97 -19.82 -6.80
CA PHE A 35 25.04 -18.58 -6.06
C PHE A 35 23.86 -18.47 -5.08
N LYS A 36 24.14 -18.00 -3.87
CA LYS A 36 23.15 -17.73 -2.83
C LYS A 36 22.88 -16.24 -2.72
N ALA A 37 21.61 -15.84 -2.86
CA ALA A 37 21.21 -14.46 -2.61
C ALA A 37 21.10 -14.19 -1.10
N SER A 38 21.58 -13.03 -0.65
CA SER A 38 21.39 -12.60 0.74
C SER A 38 19.98 -12.06 0.96
N PHE A 39 19.20 -12.76 1.79
CA PHE A 39 17.84 -12.34 2.16
C PHE A 39 17.82 -10.92 2.76
N TRP A 40 18.74 -10.63 3.69
CA TRP A 40 18.79 -9.38 4.44
C TRP A 40 18.95 -8.14 3.55
N THR A 41 19.68 -8.25 2.44
CA THR A 41 19.87 -7.11 1.53
C THR A 41 18.60 -6.76 0.77
N THR A 42 17.82 -7.76 0.34
CA THR A 42 16.54 -7.54 -0.34
C THR A 42 15.47 -7.11 0.66
N PHE A 43 15.43 -7.74 1.83
CA PHE A 43 14.50 -7.40 2.90
C PHE A 43 14.67 -5.94 3.35
N GLY A 44 15.90 -5.52 3.67
CA GLY A 44 16.16 -4.17 4.17
C GLY A 44 16.00 -3.07 3.12
N ARG A 45 16.31 -3.34 1.85
CA ARG A 45 16.27 -2.32 0.78
C ARG A 45 14.92 -2.20 0.10
N PHE A 46 14.12 -3.26 0.06
CA PHE A 46 12.89 -3.29 -0.73
C PHE A 46 11.67 -3.55 0.16
N PHE A 47 11.66 -4.65 0.90
CA PHE A 47 10.49 -5.06 1.68
C PHE A 47 10.19 -4.11 2.83
N LEU A 48 11.19 -3.78 3.65
CA LEU A 48 11.04 -2.91 4.80
C LEU A 48 10.50 -1.51 4.43
N PRO A 49 11.12 -0.76 3.49
CA PRO A 49 10.59 0.56 3.12
C PRO A 49 9.19 0.49 2.49
N SER A 50 8.90 -0.53 1.68
CA SER A 50 7.56 -0.69 1.10
C SER A 50 6.50 -1.05 2.15
N ALA A 51 6.82 -1.91 3.12
CA ALA A 51 5.92 -2.22 4.23
C ALA A 51 5.61 -0.97 5.08
N PHE A 52 6.61 -0.14 5.39
CA PHE A 52 6.37 1.15 6.06
C PHE A 52 5.49 2.09 5.24
N LEU A 53 5.67 2.11 3.93
CA LEU A 53 4.86 2.90 3.01
C LEU A 53 3.39 2.45 2.98
N VAL A 54 3.14 1.14 3.04
CA VAL A 54 1.80 0.58 3.21
C VAL A 54 1.19 1.00 4.54
N VAL A 55 1.95 0.95 5.64
CA VAL A 55 1.45 1.43 6.94
C VAL A 55 1.10 2.92 6.88
N PHE A 56 1.95 3.72 6.24
CA PHE A 56 1.71 5.15 6.05
C PHE A 56 0.45 5.41 5.21
N SER A 57 0.08 4.50 4.30
CA SER A 57 -1.08 4.67 3.41
C SER A 57 -2.43 4.70 4.10
N PHE A 58 -2.56 4.10 5.29
CA PHE A 58 -3.83 4.07 6.02
C PHE A 58 -3.81 4.94 7.28
N LEU A 59 -2.67 5.53 7.67
CA LEU A 59 -2.58 6.40 8.85
C LEU A 59 -3.60 7.56 8.82
N HIS A 60 -4.02 8.02 7.64
CA HIS A 60 -5.05 9.06 7.50
C HIS A 60 -6.41 8.67 8.10
N MET A 61 -6.69 7.40 8.35
CA MET A 61 -7.91 6.92 9.03
C MET A 61 -7.86 7.21 10.54
N TRP A 62 -6.67 7.32 11.13
CA TRP A 62 -6.50 7.69 12.55
C TRP A 62 -6.39 9.20 12.75
N LEU A 63 -6.15 9.96 11.68
CA LEU A 63 -6.05 11.41 11.75
C LEU A 63 -7.43 12.05 11.87
N HIS A 64 -7.48 13.15 12.61
CA HIS A 64 -8.72 13.89 12.81
C HIS A 64 -9.23 14.48 11.49
N ALA A 65 -10.55 14.49 11.29
CA ALA A 65 -11.16 14.87 10.01
C ALA A 65 -10.87 16.32 9.56
N SER A 66 -10.58 17.22 10.50
CA SER A 66 -10.21 18.62 10.21
C SER A 66 -8.82 18.77 9.59
N TRP A 67 -7.96 17.74 9.66
CA TRP A 67 -6.58 17.81 9.19
C TRP A 67 -6.48 17.29 7.76
N LEU A 68 -7.02 18.06 6.81
CA LEU A 68 -7.13 17.62 5.42
C LEU A 68 -5.76 17.40 4.75
N VAL A 69 -4.83 18.33 4.97
CA VAL A 69 -3.51 18.30 4.30
C VAL A 69 -2.71 17.04 4.63
N PRO A 70 -2.47 16.67 5.91
CA PRO A 70 -1.78 15.43 6.24
C PRO A 70 -2.51 14.16 5.76
N ARG A 71 -3.85 14.16 5.74
CA ARG A 71 -4.65 13.02 5.27
C ARG A 71 -4.46 12.79 3.77
N SER A 72 -4.49 13.85 2.96
CA SER A 72 -4.21 13.76 1.53
C SER A 72 -2.81 13.21 1.25
N PHE A 73 -1.80 13.69 2.00
CA PHE A 73 -0.43 13.21 1.83
C PHE A 73 -0.29 11.72 2.17
N SER A 74 -0.91 11.28 3.26
CA SER A 74 -0.89 9.88 3.68
C SER A 74 -1.63 8.96 2.72
N ALA A 75 -2.71 9.39 2.07
CA ALA A 75 -3.43 8.57 1.09
C ALA A 75 -2.81 8.59 -0.32
N VAL A 76 -2.45 9.77 -0.83
CA VAL A 76 -2.07 9.96 -2.25
C VAL A 76 -0.61 9.61 -2.52
N ILE A 77 0.33 10.03 -1.65
CA ILE A 77 1.76 9.78 -1.89
C ILE A 77 2.06 8.28 -2.02
N PRO A 78 1.59 7.40 -1.10
CA PRO A 78 1.90 5.98 -1.18
C PRO A 78 1.42 5.32 -2.46
N PHE A 79 0.19 5.61 -2.87
CA PHE A 79 -0.35 5.10 -4.12
C PHE A 79 0.47 5.56 -5.32
N CYS A 80 0.81 6.86 -5.40
CA CYS A 80 1.62 7.39 -6.50
C CYS A 80 3.02 6.74 -6.54
N ILE A 81 3.68 6.58 -5.39
CA ILE A 81 5.01 5.94 -5.32
C ILE A 81 4.92 4.49 -5.81
N PHE A 82 3.95 3.70 -5.34
CA PHE A 82 3.78 2.31 -5.78
C PHE A 82 3.41 2.20 -7.25
N ALA A 83 2.55 3.08 -7.77
CA ALA A 83 2.19 3.12 -9.18
C ALA A 83 3.42 3.43 -10.06
N LEU A 84 4.25 4.39 -9.67
CA LEU A 84 5.48 4.72 -10.38
C LEU A 84 6.49 3.56 -10.33
N ILE A 85 6.71 2.97 -9.15
CA ILE A 85 7.59 1.81 -9.01
C ILE A 85 7.10 0.66 -9.89
N PHE A 86 5.81 0.36 -9.89
CA PHE A 86 5.24 -0.72 -10.70
C PHE A 86 5.33 -0.45 -12.20
N LEU A 87 5.17 0.80 -12.64
CA LEU A 87 5.23 1.18 -14.05
C LEU A 87 6.67 1.17 -14.60
N PHE A 88 7.64 1.65 -13.82
CA PHE A 88 9.01 1.84 -14.26
C PHE A 88 9.97 0.72 -13.86
N SER A 89 9.61 -0.10 -12.87
CA SER A 89 10.42 -1.27 -12.49
C SER A 89 9.94 -2.48 -13.27
N ASN A 90 10.86 -3.40 -13.56
CA ASN A 90 10.53 -4.71 -14.10
C ASN A 90 10.74 -5.77 -13.00
N PRO A 91 9.82 -5.85 -12.01
CA PRO A 91 9.99 -6.69 -10.84
C PRO A 91 10.03 -8.17 -11.18
N LYS A 92 10.82 -8.93 -10.42
CA LYS A 92 10.79 -10.40 -10.48
C LYS A 92 9.42 -10.90 -10.03
N PRO A 93 8.98 -12.11 -10.44
CA PRO A 93 7.62 -12.59 -10.15
C PRO A 93 7.22 -12.56 -8.66
N HIS A 94 8.15 -12.83 -7.74
CA HIS A 94 7.90 -12.75 -6.29
C HIS A 94 7.78 -11.30 -5.78
N GLU A 95 8.59 -10.38 -6.30
CA GLU A 95 8.52 -8.94 -6.01
C GLU A 95 7.24 -8.33 -6.58
N SER A 96 6.80 -8.78 -7.77
CA SER A 96 5.56 -8.34 -8.42
C SER A 96 4.34 -8.67 -7.58
N CYS A 97 4.27 -9.87 -6.99
CA CYS A 97 3.15 -10.27 -6.12
C CYS A 97 3.01 -9.31 -4.92
N TRP A 98 4.14 -8.99 -4.27
CA TRP A 98 4.19 -8.03 -3.17
C TRP A 98 3.78 -6.62 -3.61
N LEU A 99 4.31 -6.12 -4.74
CA LEU A 99 3.98 -4.79 -5.25
C LEU A 99 2.52 -4.65 -5.69
N ILE A 100 1.95 -5.68 -6.31
CA ILE A 100 0.54 -5.70 -6.71
C ILE A 100 -0.34 -5.60 -5.46
N PHE A 101 -0.03 -6.36 -4.42
CA PHE A 101 -0.74 -6.26 -3.15
C PHE A 101 -0.64 -4.85 -2.55
N CYS A 102 0.57 -4.28 -2.50
CA CYS A 102 0.80 -2.91 -2.02
C CYS A 102 0.00 -1.87 -2.83
N LEU A 103 -0.06 -2.03 -4.15
CA LEU A 103 -0.81 -1.13 -5.03
C LEU A 103 -2.32 -1.25 -4.77
N ILE A 104 -2.85 -2.48 -4.65
CA ILE A 104 -4.27 -2.71 -4.37
C ILE A 104 -4.67 -2.12 -3.01
N ILE A 105 -3.90 -2.38 -1.95
CA ILE A 105 -4.26 -1.88 -0.61
C ILE A 105 -4.18 -0.35 -0.54
N THR A 106 -3.14 0.27 -1.13
CA THR A 106 -3.02 1.74 -1.19
C THR A 106 -4.10 2.37 -2.06
N PHE A 107 -4.52 1.71 -3.13
CA PHE A 107 -5.64 2.16 -3.96
C PHE A 107 -6.97 2.17 -3.20
N PHE A 108 -7.29 1.10 -2.46
CA PHE A 108 -8.48 1.08 -1.61
C PHE A 108 -8.42 2.11 -0.50
N SER A 109 -7.23 2.35 0.06
CA SER A 109 -6.99 3.40 1.06
C SER A 109 -7.28 4.80 0.48
N LEU A 110 -6.88 5.03 -0.77
CA LEU A 110 -7.15 6.27 -1.51
C LEU A 110 -8.65 6.43 -1.83
N ILE A 111 -9.35 5.35 -2.19
CA ILE A 111 -10.81 5.39 -2.39
C ILE A 111 -11.52 5.79 -1.10
N GLU A 112 -11.15 5.20 0.04
CA GLU A 112 -11.73 5.55 1.33
C GLU A 112 -11.55 7.05 1.62
N PHE A 113 -10.35 7.58 1.39
CA PHE A 113 -10.08 9.01 1.55
C PHE A 113 -11.00 9.87 0.67
N PHE A 114 -11.18 9.51 -0.61
CA PHE A 114 -12.09 10.22 -1.51
C PHE A 114 -13.56 10.15 -1.06
N ILE A 115 -14.02 9.01 -0.55
CA ILE A 115 -15.38 8.86 -0.02
C ILE A 115 -15.58 9.82 1.16
N VAL A 116 -14.65 9.85 2.12
CA VAL A 116 -14.72 10.75 3.28
C VAL A 116 -14.66 12.21 2.86
N LEU A 117 -13.80 12.56 1.90
CA LEU A 117 -13.69 13.91 1.37
C LEU A 117 -14.99 14.38 0.72
N CYS A 118 -15.58 13.57 -0.16
CA CYS A 118 -16.85 13.87 -0.82
C CYS A 118 -17.99 14.08 0.19
N CYS A 119 -18.03 13.28 1.26
CA CYS A 119 -18.99 13.45 2.35
C CYS A 119 -18.71 14.72 3.19
N GLY A 120 -17.45 15.12 3.35
CA GLY A 120 -17.04 16.33 4.08
C GLY A 120 -17.37 17.63 3.35
N VAL A 121 -17.06 17.72 2.05
CA VAL A 121 -17.30 18.92 1.22
C VAL A 121 -18.79 19.28 1.12
N ARG A 122 -19.68 18.28 1.14
CA ARG A 122 -21.13 18.49 1.13
C ARG A 122 -21.65 19.23 2.38
N ARG A 123 -20.84 19.33 3.43
CA ARG A 123 -21.17 20.01 4.69
C ARG A 123 -20.87 21.51 4.63
N GLU A 124 -19.79 21.92 3.96
CA GLU A 124 -19.36 23.34 3.91
C GLU A 124 -20.16 24.17 2.90
N THR A 125 -20.63 23.58 1.80
CA THR A 125 -21.46 24.29 0.80
C THR A 125 -22.88 24.61 1.28
N ARG A 126 -23.27 24.11 2.46
CA ARG A 126 -24.56 24.38 3.11
C ARG A 126 -24.40 25.35 4.28
N LEU A 127 -23.59 26.40 4.12
CA LEU A 127 -23.68 27.58 4.98
C LEU A 127 -25.02 28.30 4.69
N PRO A 128 -25.86 28.56 5.71
CA PRO A 128 -27.09 29.30 5.50
C PRO A 128 -26.72 30.70 5.04
N THR A 129 -27.42 31.18 4.00
CA THR A 129 -27.42 32.55 3.54
C THR A 129 -27.39 33.50 4.74
N TYR A 130 -26.39 34.38 4.80
CA TYR A 130 -26.13 35.28 5.92
C TYR A 130 -27.28 36.30 6.03
N THR A 131 -28.33 35.97 6.76
CA THR A 131 -29.28 36.93 7.33
C THR A 131 -28.89 37.17 8.79
N GLU A 132 -28.93 38.42 9.24
CA GLU A 132 -28.45 38.85 10.57
C GLU A 132 -29.10 38.08 11.74
N ASP A 133 -30.25 37.45 11.53
CA ASP A 133 -30.94 36.59 12.51
C ASP A 133 -30.22 35.26 12.79
N ALA A 134 -29.26 34.85 11.94
CA ALA A 134 -28.54 33.58 12.05
C ALA A 134 -27.41 33.60 13.09
N ALA A 135 -26.86 34.78 13.43
CA ALA A 135 -25.77 34.89 14.40
C ALA A 135 -26.22 34.53 15.83
N HIS A 136 -27.43 34.93 16.20
CA HIS A 136 -28.01 34.58 17.50
C HIS A 136 -28.45 33.10 17.58
N LYS A 137 -28.89 32.51 16.46
CA LYS A 137 -29.19 31.08 16.38
C LYS A 137 -27.94 30.19 16.35
N ALA A 138 -26.85 30.63 15.74
CA ALA A 138 -25.60 29.86 15.66
C ALA A 138 -24.97 29.60 17.03
N GLN A 139 -25.05 30.57 17.95
CA GLN A 139 -24.59 30.39 19.34
C GLN A 139 -25.53 29.48 20.17
N GLN A 140 -26.81 29.41 19.82
CA GLN A 140 -27.78 28.54 20.49
C GLN A 140 -27.71 27.07 20.00
N ILE A 141 -27.34 26.85 18.75
CA ILE A 141 -27.17 25.52 18.14
C ILE A 141 -25.92 24.79 18.69
N THR A 142 -24.99 25.50 19.32
CA THR A 142 -23.83 24.86 19.99
C THR A 142 -24.23 24.03 21.23
N LYS A 143 -25.50 24.06 21.68
CA LYS A 143 -25.94 23.40 22.92
C LYS A 143 -27.12 22.41 22.80
N LEU A 144 -27.68 22.13 21.63
CA LEU A 144 -28.74 21.12 21.49
C LEU A 144 -28.38 20.01 20.50
N PRO A 145 -28.58 18.73 20.86
CA PRO A 145 -28.39 17.62 19.95
C PRO A 145 -29.60 17.51 19.01
N GLY A 146 -29.36 17.60 17.71
CA GLY A 146 -30.26 17.13 16.67
C GLY A 146 -30.88 18.21 15.79
N ASP A 147 -30.56 18.17 14.50
CA ASP A 147 -31.54 18.42 13.46
C ASP A 147 -31.40 17.36 12.36
N ALA A 148 -32.52 16.73 12.03
CA ALA A 148 -32.63 15.33 11.65
C ALA A 148 -32.97 15.11 10.17
N THR A 149 -32.18 15.72 9.27
CA THR A 149 -32.35 15.52 7.81
C THR A 149 -31.07 15.13 7.06
N ASN A 150 -29.90 15.11 7.73
CA ASN A 150 -28.61 14.69 7.15
C ASN A 150 -27.96 13.52 7.91
N THR A 151 -28.75 12.71 8.62
CA THR A 151 -28.28 11.60 9.48
C THR A 151 -27.65 10.44 8.71
N SER A 152 -27.94 10.25 7.43
CA SER A 152 -27.46 9.10 6.65
C SER A 152 -25.95 9.13 6.35
N CYS A 153 -25.36 10.31 6.12
CA CYS A 153 -23.90 10.40 5.93
C CYS A 153 -23.16 10.36 7.29
N THR A 154 -23.65 11.03 8.32
CA THR A 154 -22.99 11.04 9.64
C THR A 154 -23.13 9.72 10.40
N ALA A 155 -24.25 8.99 10.25
CA ALA A 155 -24.44 7.68 10.88
C ALA A 155 -23.70 6.54 10.14
N ALA A 156 -23.40 6.71 8.85
CA ALA A 156 -22.61 5.75 8.07
C ALA A 156 -21.09 5.99 8.16
N LEU A 157 -20.62 7.22 8.42
CA LEU A 157 -19.18 7.52 8.50
C LEU A 157 -18.50 6.97 9.76
N SER A 158 -19.18 7.00 10.92
CA SER A 158 -18.59 6.50 12.17
C SER A 158 -18.28 4.99 12.14
N PRO A 159 -19.13 4.10 11.61
CA PRO A 159 -18.76 2.70 11.44
C PRO A 159 -17.78 2.50 10.29
N LEU A 160 -17.86 3.26 9.19
CA LEU A 160 -16.98 3.06 8.03
C LEU A 160 -15.51 3.36 8.37
N ASP A 161 -15.26 4.50 9.04
CA ASP A 161 -13.92 4.88 9.49
C ASP A 161 -13.42 3.93 10.60
N ALA A 162 -14.30 3.50 11.50
CA ALA A 162 -13.96 2.50 12.52
C ALA A 162 -13.62 1.12 11.94
N ILE A 163 -14.36 0.68 10.91
CA ILE A 163 -14.09 -0.58 10.20
C ILE A 163 -12.77 -0.46 9.43
N GLY A 164 -12.53 0.66 8.74
CA GLY A 164 -11.28 0.91 8.01
C GLY A 164 -10.05 0.80 8.90
N ARG A 165 -10.09 1.39 10.09
CA ARG A 165 -8.99 1.33 11.06
C ARG A 165 -8.61 -0.08 11.50
N ILE A 166 -9.54 -1.03 11.48
CA ILE A 166 -9.27 -2.42 11.88
C ILE A 166 -8.98 -3.28 10.67
N LEU A 167 -9.78 -3.13 9.61
CA LEU A 167 -9.73 -3.98 8.42
C LEU A 167 -8.40 -3.83 7.66
N PHE A 168 -7.95 -2.60 7.41
CA PHE A 168 -6.75 -2.35 6.61
C PHE A 168 -5.48 -2.92 7.27
N PRO A 169 -5.17 -2.63 8.56
CA PRO A 169 -4.03 -3.24 9.23
C PRO A 169 -4.13 -4.76 9.32
N LEU A 170 -5.32 -5.29 9.60
CA LEU A 170 -5.52 -6.72 9.75
C LEU A 170 -5.27 -7.46 8.44
N VAL A 171 -5.80 -6.96 7.31
CA VAL A 171 -5.54 -7.54 5.98
C VAL A 171 -4.05 -7.44 5.64
N SER A 172 -3.40 -6.31 5.90
CA SER A 172 -1.95 -6.15 5.70
C SER A 172 -1.12 -7.13 6.52
N ILE A 173 -1.43 -7.32 7.80
CA ILE A 173 -0.71 -8.25 8.68
C ILE A 173 -0.90 -9.69 8.23
N ILE A 174 -2.13 -10.11 7.92
CA ILE A 174 -2.41 -11.47 7.43
C ILE A 174 -1.63 -11.73 6.14
N PHE A 175 -1.65 -10.78 5.20
CA PHE A 175 -0.93 -10.94 3.94
C PHE A 175 0.58 -11.03 4.16
N ILE A 176 1.16 -10.20 5.04
CA ILE A 176 2.59 -10.27 5.38
C ILE A 176 2.96 -11.65 5.92
N ILE A 177 2.14 -12.21 6.82
CA ILE A 177 2.37 -13.55 7.37
C ILE A 177 2.32 -14.61 6.26
N LEU A 178 1.27 -14.58 5.42
CA LEU A 178 1.14 -15.53 4.30
C LEU A 178 2.31 -15.41 3.31
N PHE A 179 2.73 -14.18 3.00
CA PHE A 179 3.86 -13.92 2.12
C PHE A 179 5.16 -14.49 2.69
N ALA A 180 5.42 -14.31 3.99
CA ALA A 180 6.60 -14.84 4.66
C ALA A 180 6.60 -16.38 4.82
N PHE A 181 5.43 -17.03 4.78
CA PHE A 181 5.35 -18.50 4.76
C PHE A 181 5.53 -19.09 3.36
N LEU A 182 5.13 -18.37 2.31
CA LEU A 182 5.18 -18.85 0.92
C LEU A 182 6.53 -18.60 0.23
N PHE A 183 7.28 -17.59 0.66
CA PHE A 183 8.54 -17.15 0.06
C PHE A 183 9.64 -17.00 1.11
#